data_AF-A0A844XH82-F1
#
_entry.id   AF-A0A844XH82-F1
#
_cell.length_a   1.000
_cell.length_b   1.000
_cell.length_c   1.000
_cell.angle_alpha   90.00
_cell.angle_beta   90.00
_cell.angle_gamma   90.00
#
_symmetry.space_group_name_H-M   'P 1'
#
loop_
_entity.id
_entity.type
_entity.pdbx_description
1 polymer ?
#
loop_
_entity_poly.entity_id
_entity_poly.type
_entity_poly.pdbx_seq_one_letter_code
_entity_poly.pdbx_strand_id
1 'polypeptide(L)'
;MRWIPIAAIALAGCVAAPAIIPDTYYVREGMVHAINPPTEAIWNLQVEAMDDYGNFDPALMTQARWDALDAASAQLLSASQDMAAAGSYASHDPAGNLGDAPEGTDLAAIEARLKANPQSYNAFAVALANHAQQLSAAVDARDPEWITRMANDLQPVCKACHDVFWYPEEYR
;
A
#
# COMPACT_ATOMS: atom_id res chain seq x y z
N MET A 1 -34.22 -50.73 -32.20
CA MET A 1 -32.89 -50.13 -32.43
C MET A 1 -33.01 -48.63 -32.13
N ARG A 2 -32.68 -48.21 -30.90
CA ARG A 2 -32.80 -46.80 -30.47
C ARG A 2 -31.39 -46.27 -30.27
N TRP A 3 -31.03 -45.24 -31.03
CA TRP A 3 -29.81 -44.47 -30.87
C TRP A 3 -30.04 -43.34 -29.85
N ILE A 4 -29.14 -43.21 -28.88
CA ILE A 4 -29.09 -42.08 -27.94
C ILE A 4 -27.83 -41.28 -28.31
N PRO A 5 -27.93 -40.00 -28.72
CA PRO A 5 -26.75 -39.17 -28.92
C PRO A 5 -26.26 -38.64 -27.58
N ILE A 6 -24.96 -38.82 -27.32
CA ILE A 6 -24.26 -38.22 -26.18
C ILE A 6 -23.95 -36.77 -26.56
N ALA A 7 -24.58 -35.82 -25.87
CA ALA A 7 -24.25 -34.41 -25.97
C ALA A 7 -23.02 -34.11 -25.09
N ALA A 8 -21.90 -33.74 -25.71
CA ALA A 8 -20.72 -33.27 -25.01
C ALA A 8 -20.92 -31.79 -24.61
N ILE A 9 -21.00 -31.54 -23.31
CA ILE A 9 -21.01 -30.19 -22.74
C ILE A 9 -19.56 -29.72 -22.63
N ALA A 10 -19.17 -28.73 -23.44
CA ALA A 10 -17.89 -28.06 -23.33
C ALA A 10 -17.98 -27.00 -22.21
N LEU A 11 -17.30 -27.28 -21.08
CA LEU A 11 -17.03 -26.28 -20.04
C LEU A 11 -15.97 -25.32 -20.57
N ALA A 12 -16.39 -24.12 -21.00
CA ALA A 12 -15.51 -23.01 -21.25
C ALA A 12 -15.00 -22.46 -19.91
N GLY A 13 -13.82 -22.92 -19.48
CA GLY A 13 -13.10 -22.33 -18.36
C GLY A 13 -12.60 -20.94 -18.75
N CYS A 14 -13.08 -19.91 -18.05
CA CYS A 14 -12.56 -18.56 -18.17
C CYS A 14 -11.18 -18.54 -17.49
N VAL A 15 -10.10 -18.57 -18.29
CA VAL A 15 -8.73 -18.37 -17.78
C VAL A 15 -8.54 -16.86 -17.64
N ALA A 16 -8.49 -16.38 -16.39
CA ALA A 16 -8.10 -15.00 -16.12
C ALA A 16 -6.66 -14.79 -16.61
N ALA A 17 -6.44 -13.77 -17.45
CA ALA A 17 -5.10 -13.41 -17.89
C ALA A 17 -4.28 -12.94 -16.67
N PRO A 18 -2.98 -13.30 -16.58
CA PRO A 18 -2.13 -12.81 -15.51
C PRO A 18 -2.05 -11.29 -15.57
N ALA A 19 -2.20 -10.64 -14.41
CA ALA A 19 -1.98 -9.20 -14.30
C ALA A 19 -0.53 -8.89 -14.69
N ILE A 20 -0.33 -7.96 -15.62
CA ILE A 20 1.00 -7.45 -15.94
C ILE A 20 1.38 -6.52 -14.81
N ILE A 21 2.13 -7.02 -13.84
CA ILE A 21 2.83 -6.16 -12.89
C ILE A 21 3.97 -5.51 -13.68
N PRO A 22 4.02 -4.17 -13.80
CA PRO A 22 5.13 -3.52 -14.47
C PRO A 22 6.44 -3.89 -13.77
N ASP A 23 7.45 -4.28 -14.56
CA ASP A 23 8.75 -4.73 -14.04
C ASP A 23 9.47 -3.63 -13.24
N THR A 24 9.20 -2.36 -13.56
CA THR A 24 9.69 -1.20 -12.82
C THR A 24 8.56 -0.54 -12.04
N TYR A 25 8.76 -0.39 -10.73
CA TYR A 25 7.92 0.43 -9.88
C TYR A 25 8.49 1.85 -9.83
N TYR A 26 7.70 2.81 -10.29
CA TYR A 26 8.03 4.22 -10.23
C TYR A 26 7.64 4.78 -8.87
N VAL A 27 8.66 5.04 -8.04
CA VAL A 27 8.47 5.27 -6.61
C VAL A 27 7.60 6.49 -6.34
N ARG A 28 7.84 7.62 -7.02
CA ARG A 28 7.04 8.82 -6.84
C ARG A 28 5.56 8.55 -7.14
N GLU A 29 5.26 8.00 -8.30
CA GLU A 29 3.88 7.75 -8.74
C GLU A 29 3.19 6.77 -7.79
N GLY A 30 3.89 5.71 -7.39
CA GLY A 30 3.39 4.76 -6.42
C GLY A 30 3.11 5.38 -5.05
N MET A 31 4.00 6.25 -4.56
CA MET A 31 3.76 6.97 -3.31
C MET A 31 2.55 7.91 -3.42
N VAL A 32 2.53 8.79 -4.42
CA VAL A 32 1.50 9.83 -4.57
C VAL A 32 0.12 9.24 -4.86
N HIS A 33 0.04 8.18 -5.69
CA HIS A 33 -1.24 7.69 -6.19
C HIS A 33 -1.73 6.40 -5.53
N ALA A 34 -0.84 5.60 -4.92
CA ALA A 34 -1.21 4.28 -4.39
C ALA A 34 -0.99 4.13 -2.88
N ILE A 35 0.05 4.73 -2.30
CA ILE A 35 0.37 4.59 -0.87
C ILE A 35 -0.19 5.73 -0.02
N ASN A 36 0.01 6.99 -0.43
CA ASN A 36 -0.42 8.15 0.35
C ASN A 36 -1.94 8.19 0.56
N PRO A 37 -2.79 8.03 -0.48
CA PRO A 37 -4.24 8.17 -0.30
C PRO A 37 -4.86 7.22 0.74
N PRO A 38 -4.61 5.89 0.73
CA PRO A 38 -5.17 5.02 1.76
C PRO A 38 -4.56 5.26 3.14
N THR A 39 -3.28 5.65 3.21
CA THR A 39 -2.62 5.99 4.48
C THR A 39 -3.26 7.23 5.13
N GLU A 40 -3.46 8.29 4.35
CA GLU A 40 -4.16 9.50 4.79
C GLU A 40 -5.60 9.20 5.19
N ALA A 41 -6.31 8.34 4.45
CA ALA A 41 -7.66 7.92 4.81
C ALA A 41 -7.71 7.22 6.19
N ILE A 42 -6.76 6.35 6.48
CA ILE A 42 -6.65 5.67 7.79
C ILE A 42 -6.40 6.71 8.91
N TRP A 43 -5.45 7.62 8.74
CA TRP A 43 -5.13 8.63 9.75
C TRP A 43 -6.27 9.64 9.96
N ASN A 44 -6.90 10.11 8.88
CA ASN A 44 -8.06 11.00 8.98
C ASN A 44 -9.20 10.31 9.72
N LEU A 45 -9.45 9.03 9.42
CA LEU A 45 -10.48 8.28 10.12
C LEU A 45 -10.17 8.09 11.61
N GLN A 46 -8.90 7.85 11.96
CA GLN A 46 -8.46 7.81 13.36
C GLN A 46 -8.77 9.13 14.06
N VAL A 47 -8.44 10.28 13.43
CA VAL A 47 -8.77 11.62 13.97
C VAL A 47 -10.27 11.80 14.19
N GLU A 48 -11.10 11.31 13.28
CA GLU A 48 -12.55 11.44 13.37
C GLU A 48 -13.22 10.48 14.36
N ALA A 49 -12.53 9.41 14.76
CA ALA A 49 -13.07 8.32 15.54
C ALA A 49 -12.16 7.91 16.71
N MET A 50 -11.32 8.83 17.22
CA MET A 50 -10.47 8.56 18.38
C MET A 50 -11.14 8.92 19.71
N ASP A 51 -10.75 8.22 20.76
CA ASP A 51 -10.99 8.59 22.15
C ASP A 51 -10.03 9.73 22.60
N ASP A 52 -10.17 10.16 23.86
CA ASP A 52 -9.31 11.21 24.46
C ASP A 52 -7.82 10.81 24.58
N TYR A 53 -7.47 9.56 24.27
CA TYR A 53 -6.11 9.03 24.31
C TYR A 53 -5.53 8.81 22.90
N GLY A 54 -6.27 9.11 21.84
CA GLY A 54 -5.85 8.93 20.46
C GLY A 54 -6.04 7.51 19.92
N ASN A 55 -6.75 6.63 20.63
CA ASN A 55 -7.09 5.30 20.14
C ASN A 55 -8.40 5.33 19.38
N PHE A 56 -8.58 4.46 18.39
CA PHE A 56 -9.91 4.24 17.80
C PHE A 56 -10.94 3.89 18.89
N ASP A 57 -11.95 4.73 19.04
CA ASP A 57 -13.06 4.53 19.96
C ASP A 57 -14.13 3.63 19.31
N PRO A 58 -14.38 2.42 19.82
CA PRO A 58 -15.41 1.53 19.29
C PRO A 58 -16.82 2.15 19.31
N ALA A 59 -17.10 3.07 20.24
CA ALA A 59 -18.38 3.76 20.32
C ALA A 59 -18.58 4.77 19.17
N LEU A 60 -17.49 5.27 18.57
CA LEU A 60 -17.52 6.18 17.43
C LEU A 60 -17.42 5.46 16.08
N MET A 61 -17.09 4.16 16.08
CA MET A 61 -16.94 3.36 14.86
C MET A 61 -18.29 2.84 14.34
N THR A 62 -18.99 3.70 13.60
CA THR A 62 -20.19 3.32 12.85
C THR A 62 -19.87 2.30 11.75
N GLN A 63 -20.89 1.60 11.24
CA GLN A 63 -20.68 0.64 10.15
C GLN A 63 -20.02 1.28 8.92
N ALA A 64 -20.41 2.51 8.55
CA ALA A 64 -19.79 3.23 7.45
C ALA A 64 -18.29 3.54 7.69
N ARG A 65 -17.90 3.79 8.94
CA ARG A 65 -16.49 4.00 9.31
C ARG A 65 -15.70 2.68 9.27
N TRP A 66 -16.32 1.58 9.71
CA TRP A 66 -15.73 0.26 9.53
C TRP A 66 -15.52 -0.08 8.05
N ASP A 67 -16.51 0.16 7.21
CA ASP A 67 -16.40 -0.09 5.76
C ASP A 67 -15.33 0.79 5.11
N ALA A 68 -15.20 2.04 5.54
CA ALA A 68 -14.15 2.94 5.07
C ALA A 68 -12.75 2.50 5.49
N LEU A 69 -12.59 2.04 6.75
CA LEU A 69 -11.33 1.54 7.26
C LEU A 69 -10.91 0.25 6.56
N ASP A 70 -11.86 -0.66 6.33
CA ASP A 70 -11.67 -1.89 5.56
C ASP A 70 -11.15 -1.58 4.16
N ALA A 71 -11.86 -0.72 3.42
CA ALA A 71 -11.47 -0.30 2.08
C ALA A 71 -10.08 0.35 2.04
N ALA A 72 -9.77 1.24 2.97
CA ALA A 72 -8.46 1.90 3.02
C ALA A 72 -7.33 0.91 3.37
N SER A 73 -7.54 0.02 4.34
CA SER A 73 -6.55 -0.99 4.72
C SER A 73 -6.26 -1.99 3.59
N ALA A 74 -7.30 -2.42 2.87
CA ALA A 74 -7.17 -3.31 1.71
C ALA A 74 -6.42 -2.62 0.55
N GLN A 75 -6.68 -1.34 0.30
CA GLN A 75 -5.95 -0.56 -0.71
C GLN A 75 -4.47 -0.42 -0.35
N LEU A 76 -4.16 -0.08 0.91
CA LEU A 76 -2.78 0.01 1.37
C LEU A 76 -2.05 -1.33 1.26
N LEU A 77 -2.71 -2.44 1.62
CA LEU A 77 -2.17 -3.78 1.48
C LEU A 77 -1.85 -4.10 0.02
N SER A 78 -2.80 -3.88 -0.90
CA SER A 78 -2.59 -4.13 -2.33
C SER A 78 -1.43 -3.29 -2.87
N ALA A 79 -1.42 -1.99 -2.61
CA ALA A 79 -0.40 -1.08 -3.12
C ALA A 79 1.01 -1.41 -2.59
N SER A 80 1.10 -1.77 -1.31
CA SER A 80 2.38 -2.16 -0.71
C SER A 80 2.88 -3.52 -1.20
N GLN A 81 1.98 -4.47 -1.47
CA GLN A 81 2.32 -5.74 -2.12
C GLN A 81 2.84 -5.53 -3.54
N ASP A 82 2.21 -4.66 -4.33
CA ASP A 82 2.68 -4.32 -5.68
C ASP A 82 4.09 -3.71 -5.64
N MET A 83 4.35 -2.80 -4.70
CA MET A 83 5.68 -2.23 -4.50
C MET A 83 6.72 -3.28 -4.07
N ALA A 84 6.34 -4.22 -3.21
CA ALA A 84 7.22 -5.29 -2.73
C ALA A 84 7.52 -6.35 -3.80
N ALA A 85 6.59 -6.56 -4.74
CA ALA A 85 6.70 -7.54 -5.81
C ALA A 85 7.45 -7.03 -7.06
N ALA A 86 7.76 -5.73 -7.12
CA ALA A 86 8.42 -5.13 -8.27
C ALA A 86 9.81 -5.71 -8.56
N GLY A 87 10.14 -5.89 -9.85
CA GLY A 87 11.44 -6.40 -10.28
C GLY A 87 12.57 -5.36 -10.22
N SER A 88 12.22 -4.08 -10.32
CA SER A 88 13.13 -2.94 -10.28
C SER A 88 12.42 -1.66 -9.80
N TYR A 89 13.21 -0.65 -9.44
CA TYR A 89 12.72 0.63 -8.94
C TYR A 89 13.36 1.79 -9.69
N ALA A 90 12.58 2.81 -9.99
CA ALA A 90 13.04 4.09 -10.51
C ALA A 90 12.36 5.23 -9.75
N SER A 91 13.01 6.38 -9.62
CA SER A 91 12.49 7.47 -8.80
C SER A 91 11.16 8.04 -9.33
N HIS A 92 10.99 8.10 -10.66
CA HIS A 92 9.76 8.56 -11.30
C HIS A 92 9.58 7.97 -12.71
N ASP A 93 8.35 8.00 -13.22
CA ASP A 93 8.04 7.76 -14.63
C ASP A 93 8.62 8.90 -15.50
N PRO A 94 9.50 8.63 -16.48
CA PRO A 94 10.04 9.64 -17.39
C PRO A 94 8.98 10.38 -18.23
N ALA A 95 7.82 9.75 -18.48
CA ALA A 95 6.68 10.34 -19.16
C ALA A 95 5.64 10.96 -18.19
N GLY A 96 5.84 10.79 -16.89
CA GLY A 96 4.93 11.23 -15.84
C GLY A 96 4.91 12.74 -15.63
N ASN A 97 3.78 13.26 -15.14
CA ASN A 97 3.68 14.66 -14.74
C ASN A 97 4.36 14.89 -13.38
N LEU A 98 5.42 15.69 -13.36
CA LEU A 98 6.17 16.03 -12.15
C LEU A 98 5.57 17.20 -11.35
N GLY A 99 4.48 17.82 -11.84
CA GLY A 99 3.87 19.01 -11.22
C GLY A 99 3.41 18.82 -9.77
N ASP A 100 3.14 17.58 -9.35
CA ASP A 100 2.66 17.25 -8.00
C ASP A 100 3.79 16.68 -7.11
N ALA A 101 5.06 16.81 -7.50
CA ALA A 101 6.15 16.39 -6.63
C ALA A 101 6.17 17.31 -5.40
N PRO A 102 6.24 16.77 -4.16
CA PRO A 102 6.41 17.61 -2.99
C PRO A 102 7.61 18.55 -3.16
N GLU A 103 7.44 19.81 -2.76
CA GLU A 103 8.52 20.81 -2.81
C GLU A 103 9.77 20.25 -2.09
N GLY A 104 10.94 20.39 -2.72
CA GLY A 104 12.20 19.87 -2.19
C GLY A 104 12.53 18.40 -2.55
N THR A 105 11.69 17.71 -3.34
CA THR A 105 12.01 16.34 -3.80
C THR A 105 13.15 16.33 -4.82
N ASP A 106 14.32 15.80 -4.45
CA ASP A 106 15.43 15.55 -5.38
C ASP A 106 15.33 14.15 -6.00
N LEU A 107 14.62 14.06 -7.14
CA LEU A 107 14.41 12.82 -7.88
C LEU A 107 15.71 12.19 -8.40
N ALA A 108 16.75 12.99 -8.66
CA ALA A 108 18.04 12.47 -9.10
C ALA A 108 18.80 11.81 -7.95
N ALA A 109 18.76 12.42 -6.76
CA ALA A 109 19.33 11.81 -5.56
C ALA A 109 18.58 10.55 -5.14
N ILE A 110 17.25 10.54 -5.20
CA ILE A 110 16.43 9.34 -4.97
C ILE A 110 16.84 8.23 -5.94
N GLU A 111 16.91 8.52 -7.24
CA GLU A 111 17.32 7.58 -8.28
C GLU A 111 18.72 6.99 -8.00
N ALA A 112 19.68 7.83 -7.61
CA ALA A 112 21.02 7.37 -7.26
C ALA A 112 21.02 6.42 -6.05
N ARG A 113 20.21 6.69 -5.03
CA ARG A 113 20.08 5.83 -3.84
C ARG A 113 19.39 4.51 -4.16
N LEU A 114 18.33 4.53 -4.98
CA LEU A 114 17.64 3.32 -5.46
C LEU A 114 18.60 2.42 -6.23
N LYS A 115 19.40 3.00 -7.14
CA LYS A 115 20.43 2.27 -7.90
C LYS A 115 21.52 1.69 -7.01
N ALA A 116 21.92 2.42 -5.96
CA ALA A 116 22.97 1.98 -5.05
C ALA A 116 22.50 0.86 -4.11
N ASN A 117 21.23 0.87 -3.68
CA ASN A 117 20.72 -0.04 -2.64
C ASN A 117 19.33 -0.61 -2.96
N PRO A 118 19.12 -1.26 -4.12
CA PRO A 118 17.79 -1.73 -4.53
C PRO A 118 17.22 -2.80 -3.59
N GLN A 119 18.09 -3.66 -3.03
CA GLN A 119 17.70 -4.69 -2.06
C GLN A 119 17.22 -4.08 -0.74
N SER A 120 17.86 -3.01 -0.27
CA SER A 120 17.42 -2.31 0.94
C SER A 120 16.06 -1.65 0.74
N TYR A 121 15.82 -1.05 -0.44
CA TYR A 121 14.51 -0.51 -0.78
C TYR A 121 13.43 -1.61 -0.77
N ASN A 122 13.69 -2.73 -1.44
CA ASN A 122 12.77 -3.87 -1.45
C ASN A 122 12.47 -4.39 -0.03
N ALA A 123 13.48 -4.47 0.84
CA ALA A 123 13.28 -4.89 2.23
C ALA A 123 12.32 -3.95 2.99
N PHE A 124 12.40 -2.64 2.78
CA PHE A 124 11.42 -1.70 3.34
C PHE A 124 10.04 -1.86 2.71
N ALA A 125 9.95 -2.09 1.40
CA ALA A 125 8.67 -2.34 0.73
C ALA A 125 7.97 -3.59 1.28
N VAL A 126 8.72 -4.68 1.47
CA VAL A 126 8.22 -5.91 2.12
C VAL A 126 7.80 -5.65 3.57
N ALA A 127 8.55 -4.83 4.32
CA ALA A 127 8.17 -4.47 5.68
C ALA A 127 6.84 -3.70 5.72
N LEU A 128 6.62 -2.75 4.80
CA LEU A 128 5.34 -2.04 4.67
C LEU A 128 4.21 -3.01 4.29
N ALA A 129 4.43 -3.93 3.35
CA ALA A 129 3.41 -4.91 2.97
C ALA A 129 3.01 -5.83 4.13
N ASN A 130 3.99 -6.30 4.91
CA ASN A 130 3.73 -7.09 6.11
C ASN A 130 3.00 -6.29 7.20
N HIS A 131 3.28 -5.00 7.31
CA HIS A 131 2.58 -4.11 8.24
C HIS A 131 1.12 -3.89 7.82
N ALA A 132 0.90 -3.58 6.53
CA ALA A 132 -0.44 -3.42 5.97
C ALA A 132 -1.27 -4.70 6.08
N GLN A 133 -0.64 -5.88 5.95
CA GLN A 133 -1.29 -7.17 6.14
C GLN A 133 -1.80 -7.33 7.58
N GLN A 134 -0.99 -6.96 8.57
CA GLN A 134 -1.37 -7.00 9.99
C GLN A 134 -2.49 -5.99 10.31
N LEU A 135 -2.41 -4.78 9.75
CA LEU A 135 -3.46 -3.79 9.88
C LEU A 135 -4.79 -4.32 9.31
N SER A 136 -4.79 -4.81 8.06
CA SER A 136 -5.99 -5.36 7.42
C SER A 136 -6.58 -6.52 8.23
N ALA A 137 -5.75 -7.42 8.77
CA ALA A 137 -6.22 -8.49 9.63
C ALA A 137 -6.85 -7.99 10.95
N ALA A 138 -6.31 -6.90 11.53
CA ALA A 138 -6.89 -6.28 12.73
C ALA A 138 -8.23 -5.60 12.41
N VAL A 139 -8.37 -5.00 11.22
CA VAL A 139 -9.62 -4.41 10.73
C VAL A 139 -10.69 -5.49 10.51
N ASP A 140 -10.34 -6.61 9.88
CA ASP A 140 -11.22 -7.78 9.72
C ASP A 140 -11.71 -8.30 11.07
N ALA A 141 -10.81 -8.38 12.05
CA ALA A 141 -11.11 -8.81 13.41
C ALA A 141 -11.90 -7.77 14.22
N ARG A 142 -12.04 -6.53 13.71
CA ARG A 142 -12.59 -5.36 14.42
C ARG A 142 -11.94 -5.15 15.78
N ASP A 143 -10.60 -5.22 15.82
CA ASP A 143 -9.80 -5.07 17.02
C ASP A 143 -9.29 -3.62 17.16
N PRO A 144 -10.01 -2.73 17.86
CA PRO A 144 -9.67 -1.31 17.93
C PRO A 144 -8.30 -1.04 18.54
N GLU A 145 -7.84 -1.87 19.48
CA GLU A 145 -6.53 -1.73 20.13
C GLU A 145 -5.42 -2.04 19.12
N TRP A 146 -5.53 -3.17 18.42
CA TRP A 146 -4.55 -3.53 17.40
C TRP A 146 -4.58 -2.60 16.20
N ILE A 147 -5.75 -2.17 15.74
CA ILE A 147 -5.88 -1.17 14.66
C ILE A 147 -5.18 0.12 15.05
N THR A 148 -5.44 0.64 16.26
CA THR A 148 -4.78 1.85 16.76
C THR A 148 -3.27 1.71 16.73
N ARG A 149 -2.75 0.60 17.26
CA ARG A 149 -1.32 0.34 17.26
C ARG A 149 -0.77 0.33 15.85
N MET A 150 -1.39 -0.39 14.93
CA MET A 150 -0.94 -0.48 13.54
C MET A 150 -1.04 0.86 12.80
N ALA A 151 -2.07 1.66 13.04
CA ALA A 151 -2.22 3.00 12.45
C ALA A 151 -1.11 3.95 12.95
N ASN A 152 -0.79 3.91 14.24
CA ASN A 152 0.30 4.70 14.83
C ASN A 152 1.68 4.23 14.33
N ASP A 153 1.88 2.91 14.21
CA ASP A 153 3.13 2.30 13.75
C ASP A 153 3.39 2.53 12.23
N LEU A 154 2.41 3.00 11.45
CA LEU A 154 2.64 3.40 10.06
C LEU A 154 3.70 4.51 9.96
N GLN A 155 3.70 5.49 10.87
CA GLN A 155 4.66 6.59 10.82
C GLN A 155 6.13 6.10 10.94
N PRO A 156 6.53 5.31 11.95
CA PRO A 156 7.89 4.78 12.00
C PRO A 156 8.23 3.83 10.84
N VAL A 157 7.27 3.06 10.31
CA VAL A 157 7.48 2.21 9.12
C VAL A 157 7.80 3.06 7.89
N CYS A 158 7.00 4.10 7.61
CA CYS A 158 7.24 5.02 6.50
C CYS A 158 8.57 5.76 6.68
N LYS A 159 8.83 6.26 7.89
CA LYS A 159 10.06 6.98 8.24
C LYS A 159 11.32 6.15 8.00
N ALA A 160 11.31 4.86 8.34
CA ALA A 160 12.47 3.99 8.15
C ALA A 160 12.94 3.92 6.69
N CYS A 161 12.01 3.96 5.72
CA CYS A 161 12.34 4.05 4.30
C CYS A 161 12.75 5.48 3.91
N HIS A 162 11.98 6.48 4.34
CA HIS A 162 12.20 7.88 3.95
C HIS A 162 13.54 8.43 4.43
N ASP A 163 14.02 8.02 5.59
CA ASP A 163 15.33 8.43 6.13
C ASP A 163 16.50 7.96 5.26
N VAL A 164 16.31 6.89 4.48
CA VAL A 164 17.35 6.33 3.61
C VAL A 164 17.22 6.87 2.19
N PHE A 165 16.01 6.93 1.64
CA PHE A 165 15.81 7.16 0.21
C PHE A 165 15.33 8.58 -0.11
N TRP A 166 14.52 9.20 0.75
CA TRP A 166 13.75 10.40 0.42
C TRP A 166 14.35 11.67 1.04
N TYR A 167 14.57 11.71 2.36
CA TYR A 167 15.03 12.88 3.11
C TYR A 167 16.23 12.62 4.06
N PRO A 168 17.33 12.01 3.59
CA PRO A 168 18.45 11.68 4.48
C PRO A 168 19.19 12.91 5.05
N GLU A 169 18.96 14.10 4.50
CA GLU A 169 19.65 15.33 4.88
C GLU A 169 18.98 16.06 6.05
N GLU A 170 17.71 15.78 6.35
CA GLU A 170 17.00 16.33 7.51
C GLU A 170 17.56 15.85 8.86
N TYR A 171 18.48 14.89 8.84
CA TYR A 171 19.05 14.25 10.03
C TYR A 171 20.59 14.27 10.06
N ARG A 172 21.22 15.14 9.25
CA ARG A 172 22.68 15.37 9.27
C ARG A 172 23.07 16.56 10.14
#